data_AF-A0A6N7G4W9-F1
#
_entry.id   AF-A0A6N7G4W9-F1
#
_cell.length_a   1.000
_cell.length_b   1.000
_cell.length_c   1.000
_cell.angle_alpha   90.00
_cell.angle_beta   90.00
_cell.angle_gamma   90.00
#
_symmetry.space_group_name_H-M   'P 1'
#
loop_
_entity.id
_entity.type
_entity.pdbx_description
1 polymer ?
#
loop_
_entity_poly.entity_id
_entity_poly.type
_entity_poly.pdbx_seq_one_letter_code
_entity_poly.pdbx_strand_id
1 'polypeptide(L)'
;MPETASATGSESLTKILIANRGEIAVRVIRAAKDAGITTVAVYADPDRDAPFVRLADEAFALGGETAAESYLVFDKLLDAAKRSGADAVHPGYGFLSENADFAQAVIDAGLNWIGPSPQAIRDLGDKVTARHIAERANAPLVPGTKDPAKSADEIVEFAKEHGVPVAIKAAFGGGGRGLKVARTIEEIPELFESATREAVSAFGRGECFVERYLDRPRHVEAQVLADKHGNVVVVGTRDCSLQRRHQKLVEEAPAPFLTDDQRGRIHESAKAICKEAGYSGAGTVEYLVGQDGTISFLEVNTRLQVEHPVSEETTGIDLVREQFHIAKGEKLRFTSDPEPRGHSIEFRINGEDAGRNFLPAPGTVTRFVAPSGPGVRVDAGVEDGSVIGGQFDSMLAKLIVTGSDRQNALERSRRALDEMVADGLATVLPFHRLIVRDPAFTAEDAFTVHTRWIETEWDNTVEPFTGGEPADEDQGERQTVVVEVGGRRLEVSLPGDFAISGGNGNNAAAKAKPRKRAGGKKATVSGDAVTAPMQGTIVKLPIEDGQQVEEGELVVVLEAMKMENPVNAHKSGTITGLSCEIGSSVSQGAVLFEIKD
;
A
#
# COMPACT_ATOMS: atom_id res chain seq x y z
N MET A 1 40.27 -22.43 -12.48
CA MET A 1 39.77 -22.09 -11.15
C MET A 1 39.86 -20.58 -11.01
N PRO A 2 38.82 -19.81 -11.35
CA PRO A 2 38.80 -18.39 -11.02
C PRO A 2 38.35 -18.24 -9.56
N GLU A 3 39.07 -17.41 -8.81
CA GLU A 3 38.77 -17.03 -7.44
C GLU A 3 37.37 -16.41 -7.33
N THR A 4 36.59 -16.95 -6.41
CA THR A 4 35.34 -16.37 -5.93
C THR A 4 35.61 -15.01 -5.31
N ALA A 5 35.03 -13.95 -5.90
CA ALA A 5 34.97 -12.64 -5.29
C ALA A 5 34.29 -12.74 -3.92
N SER A 6 35.04 -12.44 -2.87
CA SER A 6 34.55 -12.24 -1.51
C SER A 6 33.56 -11.07 -1.50
N ALA A 7 32.31 -11.33 -1.11
CA ALA A 7 31.30 -10.30 -0.90
C ALA A 7 31.66 -9.48 0.34
N THR A 8 32.23 -8.28 0.13
CA THR A 8 32.68 -7.37 1.19
C THR A 8 31.53 -6.53 1.77
N GLY A 9 30.39 -7.16 2.08
CA GLY A 9 29.35 -6.54 2.92
C GLY A 9 29.76 -6.71 4.38
N SER A 10 29.84 -5.62 5.14
CA SER A 10 30.12 -5.70 6.58
C SER A 10 29.07 -6.58 7.27
N GLU A 11 29.46 -7.65 7.97
CA GLU A 11 28.55 -8.46 8.80
C GLU A 11 27.96 -7.64 9.98
N SER A 12 28.41 -6.40 10.19
CA SER A 12 27.87 -5.51 11.22
C SER A 12 26.59 -4.82 10.75
N LEU A 13 25.51 -4.96 11.54
CA LEU A 13 24.28 -4.20 11.38
C LEU A 13 24.06 -3.42 12.67
N THR A 14 24.60 -2.21 12.71
CA THR A 14 24.71 -1.35 13.91
C THR A 14 23.94 -0.05 13.76
N LYS A 15 23.80 0.47 12.54
CA LYS A 15 22.99 1.65 12.24
C LYS A 15 22.20 1.45 10.94
N ILE A 16 20.88 1.45 11.05
CA ILE A 16 19.98 1.22 9.90
C ILE A 16 19.33 2.53 9.45
N LEU A 17 19.27 2.76 8.14
CA LEU A 17 18.38 3.75 7.54
C LEU A 17 17.05 3.08 7.20
N ILE A 18 15.96 3.69 7.64
CA ILE A 18 14.60 3.24 7.32
C ILE A 18 14.11 4.04 6.11
N ALA A 19 14.10 3.43 4.94
CA ALA A 19 13.70 4.06 3.67
C ALA A 19 12.16 4.03 3.50
N ASN A 20 11.44 4.51 4.51
CA ASN A 20 9.98 4.49 4.55
C ASN A 20 9.44 5.54 5.55
N ARG A 21 8.12 5.67 5.64
CA ARG A 21 7.38 6.60 6.51
C ARG A 21 6.25 5.92 7.28
N GLY A 22 5.48 6.70 8.03
CA GLY A 22 4.23 6.25 8.65
C GLY A 22 4.43 5.14 9.69
N GLU A 23 3.41 4.29 9.85
CA GLU A 23 3.40 3.25 10.90
C GLU A 23 4.53 2.22 10.72
N ILE A 24 4.86 1.84 9.48
CA ILE A 24 5.93 0.87 9.24
C ILE A 24 7.30 1.38 9.65
N ALA A 25 7.57 2.67 9.46
CA ALA A 25 8.80 3.26 9.97
C ALA A 25 8.84 3.18 11.50
N VAL A 26 7.73 3.47 12.18
CA VAL A 26 7.61 3.28 13.64
C VAL A 26 7.85 1.82 14.04
N ARG A 27 7.24 0.86 13.34
CA ARG A 27 7.37 -0.59 13.59
C ARG A 27 8.82 -1.06 13.47
N VAL A 28 9.54 -0.62 12.46
CA VAL A 28 10.96 -0.97 12.23
C VAL A 28 11.86 -0.30 13.28
N ILE A 29 11.63 0.98 13.59
CA ILE A 29 12.39 1.71 14.61
C ILE A 29 12.25 1.03 15.97
N ARG A 30 11.04 0.61 16.38
CA ARG A 30 10.82 -0.12 17.63
C ARG A 30 11.62 -1.43 17.67
N ALA A 31 11.57 -2.23 16.60
CA ALA A 31 12.34 -3.47 16.50
C ALA A 31 13.85 -3.26 16.62
N ALA A 32 14.34 -2.20 15.96
CA ALA A 32 15.75 -1.84 15.96
C ALA A 32 16.21 -1.40 17.35
N LYS A 33 15.40 -0.61 18.06
CA LYS A 33 15.67 -0.23 19.46
C LYS A 33 15.73 -1.45 20.39
N ASP A 34 14.79 -2.37 20.28
CA ASP A 34 14.80 -3.63 21.06
C ASP A 34 16.02 -4.52 20.75
N ALA A 35 16.58 -4.38 19.55
CA ALA A 35 17.79 -5.07 19.10
C ALA A 35 19.09 -4.28 19.38
N GLY A 36 19.01 -3.08 19.95
CA GLY A 36 20.17 -2.22 20.22
C GLY A 36 20.84 -1.64 18.96
N ILE A 37 20.08 -1.46 17.88
CA ILE A 37 20.52 -0.92 16.60
C ILE A 37 20.14 0.57 16.51
N THR A 38 21.08 1.42 16.10
CA THR A 38 20.83 2.86 15.91
C THR A 38 19.97 3.09 14.67
N THR A 39 19.04 4.04 14.73
CA THR A 39 18.02 4.25 13.68
C THR A 39 18.14 5.61 13.02
N VAL A 40 18.02 5.62 11.69
CA VAL A 40 18.01 6.83 10.87
C VAL A 40 16.71 6.88 10.07
N ALA A 41 15.86 7.86 10.35
CA ALA A 41 14.67 8.15 9.55
C ALA A 41 15.01 9.10 8.38
N VAL A 42 14.22 9.03 7.31
CA VAL A 42 14.23 10.01 6.23
C VAL A 42 12.82 10.56 6.04
N TYR A 43 12.69 11.84 5.69
CA TYR A 43 11.37 12.47 5.61
C TYR A 43 11.19 13.44 4.43
N ALA A 44 10.01 13.42 3.81
CA ALA A 44 9.52 14.49 2.94
C ALA A 44 9.10 15.71 3.78
N ASP A 45 9.02 16.89 3.19
CA ASP A 45 8.73 18.11 3.95
C ASP A 45 7.43 18.06 4.78
N PRO A 46 6.32 17.49 4.28
CA PRO A 46 5.09 17.34 5.07
C PRO A 46 5.22 16.41 6.28
N ASP A 47 6.19 15.48 6.27
CA ASP A 47 6.41 14.48 7.32
C ASP A 47 7.37 14.94 8.42
N ARG A 48 7.84 16.20 8.38
CA ARG A 48 8.84 16.73 9.32
C ARG A 48 8.50 16.49 10.79
N ASP A 49 7.22 16.62 11.13
CA ASP A 49 6.70 16.44 12.49
C ASP A 49 5.94 15.11 12.64
N ALA A 50 6.19 14.13 11.79
CA ALA A 50 5.58 12.81 11.91
C ALA A 50 6.18 12.01 13.09
N PRO A 51 5.42 11.13 13.75
CA PRO A 51 5.90 10.34 14.88
C PRO A 51 7.19 9.55 14.62
N PHE A 52 7.34 8.97 13.43
CA PHE A 52 8.53 8.17 13.09
C PHE A 52 9.81 9.01 13.03
N VAL A 53 9.71 10.29 12.64
CA VAL A 53 10.85 11.23 12.59
C VAL A 53 11.37 11.53 13.98
N ARG A 54 10.44 11.77 14.93
CA ARG A 54 10.79 11.99 16.35
C ARG A 54 11.28 10.72 17.05
N LEU A 55 10.82 9.55 16.60
CA LEU A 55 11.15 8.29 17.23
C LEU A 55 12.56 7.80 16.87
N ALA A 56 13.05 8.09 15.67
CA ALA A 56 14.40 7.69 15.25
C ALA A 56 15.50 8.43 16.03
N ASP A 57 16.71 7.85 16.07
CA ASP A 57 17.87 8.48 16.74
C ASP A 57 18.43 9.64 15.92
N GLU A 58 18.36 9.52 14.59
CA GLU A 58 18.70 10.58 13.63
C GLU A 58 17.61 10.69 12.56
N ALA A 59 17.46 11.87 11.95
CA ALA A 59 16.53 12.08 10.86
C ALA A 59 17.08 13.04 9.79
N PHE A 60 16.88 12.70 8.51
CA PHE A 60 17.36 13.47 7.37
C PHE A 60 16.21 13.89 6.45
N ALA A 61 16.14 15.18 6.13
CA ALA A 61 15.19 15.68 5.14
C ALA A 61 15.60 15.22 3.74
N LEU A 62 14.65 14.66 2.99
CA LEU A 62 14.77 14.40 1.56
C LEU A 62 14.35 15.64 0.75
N GLY A 63 13.49 16.48 1.33
CA GLY A 63 12.82 17.60 0.64
C GLY A 63 11.78 17.12 -0.38
N GLY A 64 10.92 18.05 -0.81
CA GLY A 64 9.81 17.75 -1.70
C GLY A 64 8.57 17.32 -0.92
N GLU A 65 7.43 17.31 -1.62
CA GLU A 65 6.12 17.08 -0.99
C GLU A 65 5.54 15.72 -1.35
N THR A 66 5.93 15.17 -2.50
CA THR A 66 5.41 13.91 -3.01
C THR A 66 6.40 12.76 -2.88
N ALA A 67 5.92 11.52 -2.98
CA ALA A 67 6.76 10.32 -3.00
C ALA A 67 7.81 10.35 -4.13
N ALA A 68 7.41 10.82 -5.33
CA ALA A 68 8.27 10.90 -6.51
C ALA A 68 9.45 11.86 -6.33
N GLU A 69 9.26 12.92 -5.54
CA GLU A 69 10.32 13.88 -5.23
C GLU A 69 11.17 13.48 -4.01
N SER A 70 10.70 12.53 -3.20
CA SER A 70 11.30 12.17 -1.91
C SER A 70 11.63 10.67 -1.79
N TYR A 71 10.70 9.87 -1.26
CA TYR A 71 10.88 8.46 -0.89
C TYR A 71 11.19 7.51 -2.05
N LEU A 72 10.96 7.94 -3.30
CA LEU A 72 11.28 7.17 -4.51
C LEU A 72 12.61 7.59 -5.15
N VAL A 73 13.32 8.58 -4.61
CA VAL A 73 14.56 9.11 -5.20
C VAL A 73 15.78 8.42 -4.60
N PHE A 74 16.41 7.55 -5.39
CA PHE A 74 17.54 6.71 -4.96
C PHE A 74 18.69 7.56 -4.42
N ASP A 75 19.08 8.59 -5.16
CA ASP A 75 20.21 9.46 -4.82
C ASP A 75 20.04 10.14 -3.45
N LYS A 76 18.82 10.58 -3.13
CA LYS A 76 18.52 11.22 -1.84
C LYS A 76 18.62 10.23 -0.68
N LEU A 77 18.12 9.01 -0.86
CA LEU A 77 18.20 7.94 0.15
C LEU A 77 19.64 7.48 0.40
N LEU A 78 20.42 7.29 -0.67
CA LEU A 78 21.81 6.88 -0.58
C LEU A 78 22.70 8.00 -0.01
N ASP A 79 22.44 9.27 -0.33
CA ASP A 79 23.11 10.43 0.31
C ASP A 79 22.82 10.47 1.82
N ALA A 80 21.56 10.29 2.23
CA ALA A 80 21.19 10.25 3.64
C ALA A 80 21.85 9.07 4.38
N ALA A 81 21.90 7.88 3.77
CA ALA A 81 22.61 6.72 4.34
C ALA A 81 24.10 7.02 4.53
N LYS A 82 24.75 7.59 3.52
CA LYS A 82 26.16 7.96 3.55
C LYS A 82 26.46 9.02 4.61
N ARG A 83 25.63 10.06 4.72
CA ARG A 83 25.83 11.18 5.67
C ARG A 83 25.59 10.79 7.12
N SER A 84 24.63 9.89 7.36
CA SER A 84 24.34 9.34 8.70
C SER A 84 25.34 8.26 9.14
N GLY A 85 26.07 7.67 8.18
CA GLY A 85 26.94 6.52 8.42
C GLY A 85 26.15 5.25 8.73
N ALA A 86 24.93 5.12 8.21
CA ALA A 86 24.18 3.88 8.26
C ALA A 86 24.97 2.78 7.52
N ASP A 87 24.94 1.55 8.04
CA ASP A 87 25.56 0.36 7.44
C ASP A 87 24.54 -0.53 6.73
N ALA A 88 23.25 -0.21 6.82
CA ALA A 88 22.17 -0.99 6.26
C ALA A 88 20.93 -0.15 5.93
N VAL A 89 20.10 -0.64 5.00
CA VAL A 89 18.82 -0.02 4.62
C VAL A 89 17.68 -1.02 4.83
N HIS A 90 16.69 -0.63 5.63
CA HIS A 90 15.41 -1.33 5.74
C HIS A 90 14.36 -0.62 4.88
N PRO A 91 13.79 -1.28 3.86
CA PRO A 91 12.82 -0.62 2.98
C PRO A 91 11.39 -0.59 3.54
N GLY A 92 11.07 -1.42 4.53
CA GLY A 92 9.70 -1.60 4.99
C GLY A 92 8.86 -2.31 3.93
N TYR A 93 7.74 -1.71 3.54
CA TYR A 93 6.89 -2.17 2.44
C TYR A 93 6.44 -0.99 1.57
N GLY A 94 6.02 -1.26 0.32
CA GLY A 94 5.74 -0.20 -0.64
C GLY A 94 7.01 0.60 -0.99
N PHE A 95 6.83 1.75 -1.66
CA PHE A 95 7.94 2.54 -2.20
C PHE A 95 8.94 1.69 -2.98
N LEU A 96 10.17 1.56 -2.47
CA LEU A 96 11.29 0.87 -3.12
C LEU A 96 11.54 -0.54 -2.57
N SER A 97 10.66 -1.09 -1.71
CA SER A 97 10.87 -2.41 -1.09
C SER A 97 10.94 -3.57 -2.08
N GLU A 98 10.30 -3.42 -3.24
CA GLU A 98 10.28 -4.42 -4.31
C GLU A 98 10.97 -3.89 -5.57
N ASN A 99 11.83 -2.87 -5.42
CA ASN A 99 12.62 -2.33 -6.52
C ASN A 99 14.02 -2.96 -6.51
N ALA A 100 14.24 -3.87 -7.45
CA ALA A 100 15.50 -4.58 -7.57
C ALA A 100 16.70 -3.68 -7.88
N ASP A 101 16.48 -2.59 -8.63
CA ASP A 101 17.55 -1.66 -8.99
C ASP A 101 17.96 -0.82 -7.78
N PHE A 102 17.01 -0.44 -6.92
CA PHE A 102 17.32 0.20 -5.66
C PHE A 102 18.06 -0.74 -4.71
N ALA A 103 17.60 -1.98 -4.56
CA ALA A 103 18.28 -2.98 -3.75
C ALA A 103 19.74 -3.20 -4.23
N GLN A 104 19.95 -3.24 -5.55
CA GLN A 104 21.29 -3.31 -6.13
C GLN A 104 22.11 -2.04 -5.83
N ALA A 105 21.54 -0.84 -5.99
CA ALA A 105 22.22 0.41 -5.71
C ALA A 105 22.64 0.56 -4.23
N VAL A 106 21.84 0.04 -3.29
CA VAL A 106 22.20 -0.04 -1.86
C VAL A 106 23.43 -0.95 -1.65
N ILE A 107 23.44 -2.13 -2.27
CA ILE A 107 24.56 -3.08 -2.20
C ILE A 107 25.82 -2.49 -2.83
N ASP A 108 25.69 -1.84 -4.00
CA ASP A 108 26.81 -1.21 -4.72
C ASP A 108 27.39 -0.03 -3.94
N ALA A 109 26.58 0.63 -3.11
CA ALA A 109 27.02 1.66 -2.16
C ALA A 109 27.73 1.08 -0.91
N GLY A 110 27.86 -0.26 -0.80
CA GLY A 110 28.49 -0.94 0.32
C GLY A 110 27.60 -1.10 1.56
N LEU A 111 26.29 -0.89 1.42
CA LEU A 111 25.32 -1.02 2.50
C LEU A 111 24.65 -2.40 2.48
N ASN A 112 24.25 -2.89 3.66
CA ASN A 112 23.44 -4.10 3.76
C ASN A 112 21.99 -3.81 3.37
N TRP A 113 21.50 -4.51 2.35
CA TRP A 113 20.07 -4.54 2.02
C TRP A 113 19.32 -5.51 2.93
N ILE A 114 18.32 -5.01 3.68
CA ILE A 114 17.49 -5.84 4.56
C ILE A 114 16.24 -6.28 3.80
N GLY A 115 16.41 -7.30 2.97
CA GLY A 115 15.36 -7.86 2.11
C GLY A 115 15.92 -8.97 1.21
N PRO A 116 15.11 -9.49 0.28
CA PRO A 116 15.56 -10.48 -0.69
C PRO A 116 16.60 -9.91 -1.65
N SER A 117 17.32 -10.82 -2.33
CA SER A 117 18.33 -10.41 -3.32
C SER A 117 17.69 -9.65 -4.49
N PRO A 118 18.41 -8.71 -5.14
CA PRO A 118 17.92 -8.02 -6.33
C PRO A 118 17.42 -8.98 -7.43
N GLN A 119 18.09 -10.13 -7.59
CA GLN A 119 17.68 -11.13 -8.57
C GLN A 119 16.35 -11.80 -8.19
N ALA A 120 16.16 -12.19 -6.92
CA ALA A 120 14.90 -12.76 -6.47
C ALA A 120 13.73 -11.77 -6.62
N ILE A 121 13.97 -10.48 -6.37
CA ILE A 121 12.98 -9.42 -6.61
C ILE A 121 12.59 -9.35 -8.10
N ARG A 122 13.57 -9.38 -9.01
CA ARG A 122 13.30 -9.40 -10.47
C ARG A 122 12.52 -10.64 -10.90
N ASP A 123 12.98 -11.82 -10.48
CA ASP A 123 12.43 -13.09 -10.94
C ASP A 123 10.99 -13.32 -10.44
N LEU A 124 10.69 -12.87 -9.21
CA LEU A 124 9.35 -13.01 -8.63
C LEU A 124 8.42 -11.83 -8.97
N GLY A 125 8.96 -10.66 -9.31
CA GLY A 125 8.19 -9.50 -9.77
C GLY A 125 7.73 -9.62 -11.23
N ASP A 126 8.41 -10.43 -12.05
CA ASP A 126 7.97 -10.76 -13.40
C ASP A 126 6.99 -11.94 -13.40
N LYS A 127 5.73 -11.70 -13.78
CA LYS A 127 4.65 -12.71 -13.74
C LYS A 127 4.97 -13.99 -14.51
N VAL A 128 5.68 -13.88 -15.63
CA VAL A 128 6.00 -15.04 -16.47
C VAL A 128 7.07 -15.89 -15.79
N THR A 129 8.14 -15.25 -15.32
CA THR A 129 9.21 -15.90 -14.57
C THR A 129 8.68 -16.52 -13.27
N ALA A 130 7.87 -15.78 -12.51
CA ALA A 130 7.23 -16.25 -11.28
C ALA A 130 6.33 -17.47 -11.52
N ARG A 131 5.55 -17.46 -12.61
CA ARG A 131 4.73 -18.62 -13.02
C ARG A 131 5.59 -19.83 -13.37
N HIS A 132 6.66 -19.66 -14.13
CA HIS A 132 7.58 -20.77 -14.45
C HIS A 132 8.27 -21.32 -13.19
N ILE A 133 8.62 -20.46 -12.23
CA ILE A 133 9.14 -20.89 -10.92
C ILE A 133 8.08 -21.71 -10.18
N ALA A 134 6.84 -21.23 -10.12
CA ALA A 134 5.73 -21.93 -9.49
C ALA A 134 5.47 -23.31 -10.13
N GLU A 135 5.51 -23.40 -11.47
CA GLU A 135 5.37 -24.66 -12.20
C GLU A 135 6.50 -25.65 -11.88
N ARG A 136 7.77 -25.20 -11.87
CA ARG A 136 8.91 -26.06 -11.51
C ARG A 136 8.88 -26.49 -10.04
N ALA A 137 8.36 -25.62 -9.17
CA ALA A 137 8.12 -25.90 -7.76
C ALA A 137 6.88 -26.80 -7.53
N ASN A 138 6.17 -27.19 -8.59
CA ASN A 138 4.92 -27.96 -8.54
C ASN A 138 3.86 -27.30 -7.65
N ALA A 139 3.81 -25.96 -7.67
CA ALA A 139 2.81 -25.19 -6.96
C ALA A 139 1.41 -25.41 -7.55
N PRO A 140 0.36 -25.35 -6.72
CA PRO A 140 -1.01 -25.46 -7.21
C PRO A 140 -1.34 -24.26 -8.10
N LEU A 141 -1.77 -24.49 -9.34
CA LEU A 141 -2.14 -23.45 -10.31
C LEU A 141 -3.50 -23.80 -10.90
N VAL A 142 -4.34 -22.80 -11.15
CA VAL A 142 -5.51 -23.01 -12.00
C VAL A 142 -5.08 -23.30 -13.45
N PRO A 143 -5.90 -24.05 -14.22
CA PRO A 143 -5.68 -24.19 -15.64
C PRO A 143 -5.54 -22.82 -16.30
N GLY A 144 -4.54 -22.68 -17.17
CA GLY A 144 -4.30 -21.47 -17.95
C GLY A 144 -3.29 -21.74 -19.06
N THR A 145 -3.19 -20.83 -20.03
CA THR A 145 -2.21 -20.95 -21.11
C THR A 145 -0.79 -20.81 -20.57
N LYS A 146 0.13 -21.61 -21.13
CA LYS A 146 1.56 -21.57 -20.76
C LYS A 146 2.25 -20.35 -21.35
N ASP A 147 1.91 -20.03 -22.60
CA ASP A 147 2.40 -18.87 -23.34
C ASP A 147 1.28 -17.83 -23.49
N PRO A 148 1.62 -16.57 -23.80
CA PRO A 148 0.61 -15.57 -24.13
C PRO A 148 -0.25 -16.03 -25.30
N ALA A 149 -1.56 -15.83 -25.19
CA ALA A 149 -2.52 -16.17 -26.23
C ALA A 149 -2.25 -15.35 -27.49
N LYS A 150 -2.21 -16.03 -28.65
CA LYS A 150 -1.90 -15.40 -29.95
C LYS A 150 -3.12 -14.74 -30.58
N SER A 151 -4.32 -15.20 -30.21
CA SER A 151 -5.59 -14.69 -30.71
C SER A 151 -6.72 -14.95 -29.72
N ALA A 152 -7.85 -14.26 -29.92
CA ALA A 152 -9.08 -14.54 -29.18
C ALA A 152 -9.58 -15.98 -29.40
N ASP A 153 -9.36 -16.57 -30.58
CA ASP A 153 -9.77 -17.95 -30.88
C ASP A 153 -9.08 -18.98 -29.97
N GLU A 154 -7.81 -18.76 -29.61
CA GLU A 154 -7.10 -19.61 -28.65
C GLU A 154 -7.75 -19.57 -27.26
N ILE A 155 -8.22 -18.39 -26.84
CA ILE A 155 -8.93 -18.19 -25.59
C ILE A 155 -10.33 -18.83 -25.64
N VAL A 156 -11.01 -18.77 -26.78
CA VAL A 156 -12.29 -19.45 -27.01
C VAL A 156 -12.13 -20.97 -26.90
N GLU A 157 -11.10 -21.55 -27.51
CA GLU A 157 -10.84 -23.00 -27.39
C GLU A 157 -10.49 -23.40 -25.95
N PHE A 158 -9.66 -22.59 -25.27
CA PHE A 158 -9.40 -22.77 -23.84
C PHE A 158 -10.69 -22.75 -23.01
N ALA A 159 -11.59 -21.79 -23.26
CA ALA A 159 -12.86 -21.66 -22.55
C ALA A 159 -13.84 -22.82 -22.86
N LYS A 160 -13.79 -23.40 -24.07
CA LYS A 160 -14.55 -24.61 -24.40
C LYS A 160 -14.04 -25.85 -23.65
N GLU A 161 -12.72 -25.96 -23.47
CA GLU A 161 -12.09 -27.08 -22.76
C GLU A 161 -12.28 -26.99 -21.25
N HIS A 162 -12.02 -25.81 -20.66
CA HIS A 162 -11.97 -25.62 -19.21
C HIS A 162 -13.22 -24.97 -18.62
N GLY A 163 -14.15 -24.52 -19.47
CA GLY A 163 -15.35 -23.80 -19.07
C GLY A 163 -15.12 -22.31 -18.80
N VAL A 164 -16.23 -21.57 -18.73
CA VAL A 164 -16.32 -20.18 -18.30
C VAL A 164 -16.76 -20.11 -16.82
N PRO A 165 -16.45 -19.03 -16.07
CA PRO A 165 -15.73 -17.82 -16.50
C PRO A 165 -14.21 -18.02 -16.66
N VAL A 166 -13.62 -17.23 -17.56
CA VAL A 166 -12.16 -17.17 -17.77
C VAL A 166 -11.64 -15.74 -17.55
N ALA A 167 -10.41 -15.64 -17.06
CA ALA A 167 -9.73 -14.38 -16.78
C ALA A 167 -8.64 -14.15 -17.84
N ILE A 168 -8.76 -13.05 -18.58
CA ILE A 168 -7.75 -12.57 -19.54
C ILE A 168 -6.88 -11.56 -18.80
N LYS A 169 -5.57 -11.82 -18.72
CA LYS A 169 -4.61 -11.02 -17.95
C LYS A 169 -3.47 -10.54 -18.83
N ALA A 170 -3.12 -9.27 -18.72
CA ALA A 170 -1.86 -8.76 -19.28
C ALA A 170 -0.65 -9.51 -18.68
N ALA A 171 0.31 -9.85 -19.56
CA ALA A 171 1.57 -10.51 -19.22
C ALA A 171 2.46 -9.64 -18.34
N PHE A 172 2.40 -8.32 -18.54
CA PHE A 172 3.19 -7.32 -17.84
C PHE A 172 2.28 -6.43 -16.98
N GLY A 173 2.83 -5.92 -15.88
CA GLY A 173 2.13 -5.03 -14.94
C GLY A 173 1.49 -5.75 -13.75
N GLY A 174 1.15 -5.00 -12.69
CA GLY A 174 0.58 -5.51 -11.44
C GLY A 174 -0.71 -4.79 -11.01
N GLY A 175 -1.35 -5.25 -9.93
CA GLY A 175 -2.50 -4.56 -9.32
C GLY A 175 -3.81 -4.61 -10.10
N GLY A 176 -4.06 -5.69 -10.87
CA GLY A 176 -5.35 -5.92 -11.55
C GLY A 176 -5.57 -5.15 -12.86
N ARG A 177 -4.65 -4.28 -13.28
CA ARG A 177 -4.71 -3.59 -14.59
C ARG A 177 -4.65 -4.57 -15.75
N GLY A 178 -5.48 -4.38 -16.76
CA GLY A 178 -5.61 -5.27 -17.93
C GLY A 178 -6.29 -6.60 -17.64
N LEU A 179 -6.90 -6.80 -16.46
CA LEU A 179 -7.71 -7.98 -16.17
C LEU A 179 -9.12 -7.82 -16.75
N LYS A 180 -9.52 -8.74 -17.62
CA LYS A 180 -10.91 -8.87 -18.10
C LYS A 180 -11.46 -10.24 -17.76
N VAL A 181 -12.71 -10.31 -17.31
CA VAL A 181 -13.36 -11.57 -16.95
C VAL A 181 -14.47 -11.84 -17.98
N ALA A 182 -14.27 -12.85 -18.81
CA ALA A 182 -15.29 -13.31 -19.74
C ALA A 182 -16.16 -14.36 -19.03
N ARG A 183 -17.45 -14.06 -18.89
CA ARG A 183 -18.44 -14.95 -18.30
C ARG A 183 -19.14 -15.79 -19.36
N THR A 184 -19.14 -15.36 -20.62
CA THR A 184 -19.57 -16.17 -21.76
C THR A 184 -18.49 -16.24 -22.84
N ILE A 185 -18.63 -17.20 -23.77
CA ILE A 185 -17.66 -17.39 -24.85
C ILE A 185 -17.70 -16.21 -25.85
N GLU A 186 -18.88 -15.62 -26.03
CA GLU A 186 -19.14 -14.54 -26.97
C GLU A 186 -18.45 -13.22 -26.56
N GLU A 187 -18.21 -13.02 -25.27
CA GLU A 187 -17.52 -11.84 -24.73
C GLU A 187 -16.00 -11.87 -24.98
N ILE A 188 -15.43 -13.05 -25.21
CA ILE A 188 -13.97 -13.26 -25.26
C ILE A 188 -13.27 -12.37 -26.30
N PRO A 189 -13.72 -12.27 -27.57
CA PRO A 189 -13.02 -11.47 -28.57
C PRO A 189 -12.91 -9.98 -28.20
N GLU A 190 -14.00 -9.39 -27.71
CA GLU A 190 -14.05 -7.98 -27.31
C GLU A 190 -13.20 -7.73 -26.07
N LEU A 191 -13.31 -8.61 -25.06
CA LEU A 191 -12.54 -8.48 -23.83
C LEU A 191 -11.03 -8.69 -24.05
N PHE A 192 -10.64 -9.59 -24.95
CA PHE A 192 -9.23 -9.77 -25.31
C PHE A 192 -8.64 -8.54 -25.98
N GLU A 193 -9.38 -7.93 -26.92
CA GLU A 193 -8.94 -6.69 -27.58
C GLU A 193 -8.83 -5.53 -26.58
N SER A 194 -9.80 -5.41 -25.68
CA SER A 194 -9.80 -4.43 -24.60
C SER A 194 -8.59 -4.61 -23.67
N ALA A 195 -8.33 -5.84 -23.20
CA ALA A 195 -7.18 -6.17 -22.35
C ALA A 195 -5.86 -5.82 -23.03
N THR A 196 -5.71 -6.19 -24.31
CA THR A 196 -4.51 -5.93 -25.11
C THR A 196 -4.25 -4.44 -25.25
N ARG A 197 -5.29 -3.65 -25.55
CA ARG A 197 -5.17 -2.19 -25.71
C ARG A 197 -4.76 -1.50 -24.42
N GLU A 198 -5.36 -1.90 -23.31
CA GLU A 198 -5.01 -1.41 -21.97
C GLU A 198 -3.56 -1.76 -21.62
N ALA A 199 -3.14 -3.00 -21.89
CA ALA A 199 -1.77 -3.46 -21.66
C ALA A 199 -0.74 -2.69 -22.49
N VAL A 200 -1.02 -2.44 -23.78
CA VAL A 200 -0.16 -1.60 -24.64
C VAL A 200 -0.08 -0.17 -24.12
N SER A 201 -1.21 0.43 -23.75
CA SER A 201 -1.23 1.80 -23.24
C SER A 201 -0.48 1.95 -21.92
N ALA A 202 -0.59 0.96 -21.04
CA ALA A 202 -0.01 1.01 -19.70
C ALA A 202 1.46 0.55 -19.65
N PHE A 203 1.83 -0.45 -20.46
CA PHE A 203 3.11 -1.16 -20.33
C PHE A 203 3.92 -1.23 -21.65
N GLY A 204 3.39 -0.67 -22.74
CA GLY A 204 4.01 -0.73 -24.07
C GLY A 204 3.97 -2.11 -24.72
N ARG A 205 3.31 -3.09 -24.07
CA ARG A 205 3.32 -4.51 -24.39
C ARG A 205 1.92 -5.10 -24.26
N GLY A 206 1.44 -5.77 -25.31
CA GLY A 206 0.05 -6.22 -25.43
C GLY A 206 -0.19 -7.71 -25.13
N GLU A 207 0.86 -8.46 -24.79
CA GLU A 207 0.73 -9.89 -24.55
C GLU A 207 -0.22 -10.18 -23.38
N CYS A 208 -1.16 -11.10 -23.57
CA CYS A 208 -2.14 -11.50 -22.55
C CYS A 208 -2.20 -13.03 -22.41
N PHE A 209 -2.47 -13.53 -21.21
CA PHE A 209 -2.72 -14.94 -20.89
C PHE A 209 -4.19 -15.14 -20.54
N VAL A 210 -4.67 -16.38 -20.67
CA VAL A 210 -5.96 -16.79 -20.10
C VAL A 210 -5.75 -17.83 -19.00
N GLU A 211 -6.56 -17.73 -17.96
CA GLU A 211 -6.70 -18.74 -16.92
C GLU A 211 -8.18 -18.94 -16.56
N ARG A 212 -8.50 -20.08 -15.95
CA ARG A 212 -9.81 -20.28 -15.33
C ARG A 212 -10.00 -19.24 -14.23
N TYR A 213 -11.13 -18.53 -14.26
CA TYR A 213 -11.47 -17.57 -13.22
C TYR A 213 -12.11 -18.30 -12.04
N LEU A 214 -11.62 -18.05 -10.84
CA LEU A 214 -12.26 -18.50 -9.60
C LEU A 214 -13.33 -17.47 -9.23
N ASP A 215 -14.61 -17.85 -9.30
CA ASP A 215 -15.71 -17.01 -8.86
C ASP A 215 -15.80 -17.10 -7.33
N ARG A 216 -15.82 -15.94 -6.65
CA ARG A 216 -15.84 -15.83 -5.17
C ARG A 216 -14.67 -16.50 -4.43
N PRO A 217 -13.40 -16.26 -4.82
CA PRO A 217 -12.27 -16.87 -4.14
C PRO A 217 -11.98 -16.16 -2.83
N ARG A 218 -11.44 -16.93 -1.88
CA ARG A 218 -10.75 -16.40 -0.71
C ARG A 218 -9.30 -16.09 -1.06
N HIS A 219 -8.79 -14.99 -0.53
CA HIS A 219 -7.38 -14.62 -0.66
C HIS A 219 -6.66 -15.13 0.58
N VAL A 220 -5.85 -16.17 0.41
CA VAL A 220 -5.08 -16.81 1.48
C VAL A 220 -3.61 -16.70 1.16
N GLU A 221 -2.79 -16.43 2.16
CA GLU A 221 -1.37 -16.25 1.95
C GLU A 221 -0.53 -16.95 3.02
N ALA A 222 0.72 -17.25 2.67
CA ALA A 222 1.70 -17.89 3.54
C ALA A 222 2.85 -16.93 3.84
N GLN A 223 3.05 -16.61 5.11
CA GLN A 223 4.22 -15.88 5.58
C GLN A 223 5.44 -16.78 5.53
N VAL A 224 6.47 -16.36 4.80
CA VAL A 224 7.73 -17.10 4.70
C VAL A 224 8.86 -16.31 5.37
N LEU A 225 9.76 -17.03 6.04
CA LEU A 225 11.11 -16.58 6.35
C LEU A 225 12.10 -17.52 5.68
N ALA A 226 13.11 -16.95 5.03
CA ALA A 226 14.19 -17.71 4.40
C ALA A 226 15.55 -17.10 4.75
N ASP A 227 16.51 -17.92 5.15
CA ASP A 227 17.89 -17.45 5.37
C ASP A 227 18.77 -17.63 4.13
N LYS A 228 19.99 -17.08 4.19
CA LYS A 228 21.00 -17.22 3.12
C LYS A 228 21.63 -18.62 3.06
N HIS A 229 21.17 -19.57 3.89
CA HIS A 229 21.70 -20.93 4.02
C HIS A 229 20.74 -21.99 3.46
N GLY A 230 19.66 -21.56 2.80
CA GLY A 230 18.68 -22.43 2.15
C GLY A 230 17.58 -22.95 3.07
N ASN A 231 17.51 -22.48 4.33
CA ASN A 231 16.40 -22.81 5.21
C ASN A 231 15.20 -21.91 4.87
N VAL A 232 14.02 -22.52 4.76
CA VAL A 232 12.77 -21.82 4.47
C VAL A 232 11.68 -22.40 5.38
N VAL A 233 11.03 -21.51 6.13
CA VAL A 233 9.94 -21.85 7.06
C VAL A 233 8.70 -21.03 6.72
N VAL A 234 7.53 -21.63 6.87
CA VAL A 234 6.25 -20.93 6.76
C VAL A 234 5.83 -20.59 8.18
N VAL A 235 5.88 -19.31 8.53
CA VAL A 235 5.55 -18.80 9.86
C VAL A 235 4.05 -18.95 10.16
N GLY A 236 3.21 -18.83 9.14
CA GLY A 236 1.78 -19.04 9.30
C GLY A 236 1.02 -18.68 8.03
N THR A 237 -0.27 -19.00 8.03
CA THR A 237 -1.19 -18.58 6.98
C THR A 237 -2.02 -17.38 7.43
N ARG A 238 -2.45 -16.55 6.48
CA ARG A 238 -3.39 -15.46 6.72
C ARG A 238 -4.51 -15.49 5.70
N ASP A 239 -5.72 -15.11 6.12
CA ASP A 239 -6.82 -14.81 5.21
C ASP A 239 -6.96 -13.30 5.10
N CYS A 240 -6.93 -12.79 3.87
CA CYS A 240 -7.05 -11.38 3.53
C CYS A 240 -8.23 -11.16 2.57
N SER A 241 -9.25 -12.03 2.63
CA SER A 241 -10.37 -12.04 1.70
C SER A 241 -11.27 -10.82 1.84
N LEU A 242 -11.34 -10.22 3.04
CA LEU A 242 -12.10 -9.00 3.26
C LEU A 242 -11.30 -7.79 2.76
N GLN A 243 -11.47 -7.51 1.48
CA GLN A 243 -10.80 -6.44 0.76
C GLN A 243 -11.80 -5.66 -0.07
N ARG A 244 -11.50 -4.37 -0.29
CA ARG A 244 -12.25 -3.50 -1.20
C ARG A 244 -11.40 -3.20 -2.41
N ARG A 245 -11.83 -3.59 -3.61
CA ARG A 245 -11.18 -3.30 -4.89
C ARG A 245 -9.67 -3.58 -4.85
N HIS A 246 -9.32 -4.75 -4.32
CA HIS A 246 -7.95 -5.25 -4.12
C HIS A 246 -7.14 -4.55 -3.01
N GLN A 247 -7.73 -3.66 -2.21
CA GLN A 247 -7.15 -3.13 -0.98
C GLN A 247 -7.63 -3.97 0.21
N LYS A 248 -6.72 -4.69 0.85
CA LYS A 248 -6.99 -5.47 2.07
C LYS A 248 -7.42 -4.53 3.20
N LEU A 249 -8.49 -4.88 3.93
CA LEU A 249 -9.05 -4.07 5.01
C LEU A 249 -9.06 -4.81 6.35
N VAL A 250 -9.32 -6.12 6.32
CA VAL A 250 -9.24 -7.00 7.48
C VAL A 250 -8.51 -8.27 7.11
N GLU A 251 -7.58 -8.64 7.99
CA GLU A 251 -6.72 -9.81 7.84
C GLU A 251 -6.82 -10.66 9.09
N GLU A 252 -6.79 -11.99 8.96
CA GLU A 252 -6.81 -12.88 10.11
C GLU A 252 -5.85 -14.07 9.99
N ALA A 253 -5.26 -14.44 11.12
CA ALA A 253 -4.30 -15.55 11.23
C ALA A 253 -4.65 -16.46 12.41
N PRO A 254 -4.48 -17.79 12.29
CA PRO A 254 -4.26 -18.51 11.03
C PRO A 254 -5.46 -18.35 10.07
N ALA A 255 -5.26 -18.59 8.77
CA ALA A 255 -6.37 -18.56 7.81
C ALA A 255 -7.45 -19.58 8.22
N PRO A 256 -8.69 -19.16 8.53
CA PRO A 256 -9.69 -20.07 9.08
C PRO A 256 -10.27 -20.97 7.98
N PHE A 257 -10.95 -22.06 8.37
CA PHE A 257 -11.72 -22.93 7.46
C PHE A 257 -10.94 -23.59 6.30
N LEU A 258 -9.60 -23.61 6.35
CA LEU A 258 -8.79 -24.46 5.47
C LEU A 258 -8.82 -25.90 5.98
N THR A 259 -8.90 -26.86 5.07
CA THR A 259 -8.63 -28.27 5.42
C THR A 259 -7.15 -28.50 5.68
N ASP A 260 -6.81 -29.58 6.37
CA ASP A 260 -5.40 -29.94 6.62
C ASP A 260 -4.62 -30.18 5.32
N ASP A 261 -5.26 -30.76 4.30
CA ASP A 261 -4.67 -30.93 2.96
C ASP A 261 -4.38 -29.58 2.31
N GLN A 262 -5.34 -28.65 2.34
CA GLN A 262 -5.16 -27.31 1.78
C GLN A 262 -4.02 -26.57 2.48
N ARG A 263 -3.98 -26.63 3.81
CA ARG A 263 -2.90 -26.04 4.61
C ARG A 263 -1.55 -26.66 4.26
N GLY A 264 -1.46 -27.99 4.19
CA GLY A 264 -0.24 -28.72 3.82
C GLY A 264 0.27 -28.29 2.45
N ARG A 265 -0.60 -28.26 1.44
CA ARG A 265 -0.25 -27.85 0.07
C ARG A 265 0.22 -26.40 -0.03
N ILE A 266 -0.42 -25.49 0.70
CA ILE A 266 0.00 -24.08 0.78
C ILE A 266 1.41 -24.00 1.40
N HIS A 267 1.65 -24.68 2.53
CA HIS A 267 2.96 -24.65 3.19
C HIS A 267 4.07 -25.25 2.32
N GLU A 268 3.83 -26.43 1.75
CA GLU A 268 4.81 -27.14 0.92
C GLU A 268 5.16 -26.34 -0.33
N SER A 269 4.15 -25.83 -1.05
CA SER A 269 4.38 -25.05 -2.27
C SER A 269 5.05 -23.70 -1.98
N ALA A 270 4.69 -23.01 -0.90
CA ALA A 270 5.33 -21.73 -0.54
C ALA A 270 6.83 -21.93 -0.29
N LYS A 271 7.20 -22.99 0.44
CA LYS A 271 8.62 -23.35 0.65
C LYS A 271 9.31 -23.71 -0.65
N ALA A 272 8.67 -24.49 -1.51
CA ALA A 272 9.25 -24.93 -2.77
C ALA A 272 9.51 -23.73 -3.71
N ILE A 273 8.55 -22.82 -3.83
CA ILE A 273 8.68 -21.59 -4.63
C ILE A 273 9.85 -20.74 -4.12
N CYS A 274 9.91 -20.46 -2.82
CA CYS A 274 10.98 -19.64 -2.24
C CYS A 274 12.36 -20.29 -2.40
N LYS A 275 12.47 -21.61 -2.28
CA LYS A 275 13.72 -22.34 -2.53
C LYS A 275 14.16 -22.27 -3.99
N GLU A 276 13.23 -22.51 -4.91
CA GLU A 276 13.48 -22.45 -6.36
C GLU A 276 13.91 -21.05 -6.80
N ALA A 277 13.34 -20.01 -6.19
CA ALA A 277 13.69 -18.61 -6.47
C ALA A 277 14.97 -18.13 -5.78
N GLY A 278 15.62 -18.95 -4.94
CA GLY A 278 16.77 -18.51 -4.13
C GLY A 278 16.43 -17.34 -3.18
N TYR A 279 15.21 -17.35 -2.63
CA TYR A 279 14.68 -16.27 -1.79
C TYR A 279 15.39 -16.19 -0.44
N SER A 280 15.52 -14.98 0.12
CA SER A 280 15.98 -14.74 1.50
C SER A 280 15.26 -13.53 2.10
N GLY A 281 15.19 -13.46 3.43
CA GLY A 281 14.43 -12.46 4.17
C GLY A 281 13.00 -12.91 4.47
N ALA A 282 12.15 -11.93 4.79
CA ALA A 282 10.70 -12.14 4.92
C ALA A 282 10.02 -11.95 3.56
N GLY A 283 9.04 -12.79 3.27
CA GLY A 283 8.24 -12.72 2.04
C GLY A 283 6.87 -13.33 2.26
N THR A 284 5.96 -13.12 1.31
CA THR A 284 4.61 -13.71 1.38
C THR A 284 4.25 -14.32 0.05
N VAL A 285 3.84 -15.59 0.06
CA VAL A 285 3.32 -16.29 -1.11
C VAL A 285 1.79 -16.22 -1.05
N GLU A 286 1.17 -15.62 -2.06
CA GLU A 286 -0.26 -15.38 -2.11
C GLU A 286 -0.97 -16.44 -2.96
N TYR A 287 -2.17 -16.83 -2.53
CA TYR A 287 -3.01 -17.83 -3.15
C TYR A 287 -4.47 -17.38 -3.23
N LEU A 288 -5.17 -17.89 -4.24
CA LEU A 288 -6.62 -17.90 -4.31
C LEU A 288 -7.15 -19.29 -3.98
N VAL A 289 -8.11 -19.35 -3.06
CA VAL A 289 -8.80 -20.58 -2.68
C VAL A 289 -10.25 -20.49 -3.14
N GLY A 290 -10.61 -21.34 -4.10
CA GLY A 290 -11.97 -21.43 -4.65
C GLY A 290 -12.93 -22.18 -3.72
N GLN A 291 -14.23 -21.97 -3.92
CA GLN A 291 -15.29 -22.65 -3.15
C GLN A 291 -15.29 -24.18 -3.36
N ASP A 292 -14.80 -24.65 -4.51
CA ASP A 292 -14.63 -26.07 -4.82
C ASP A 292 -13.37 -26.69 -4.18
N GLY A 293 -12.64 -25.91 -3.38
CA GLY A 293 -11.40 -26.31 -2.72
C GLY A 293 -10.14 -26.14 -3.58
N THR A 294 -10.27 -25.68 -4.83
CA THR A 294 -9.13 -25.40 -5.71
C THR A 294 -8.22 -24.34 -5.09
N ILE A 295 -6.92 -24.61 -5.06
CA ILE A 295 -5.89 -23.64 -4.68
C ILE A 295 -5.19 -23.18 -5.96
N SER A 296 -4.94 -21.90 -6.09
CA SER A 296 -4.05 -21.34 -7.12
C SER A 296 -3.05 -20.40 -6.49
N PHE A 297 -1.77 -20.59 -6.80
CA PHE A 297 -0.74 -19.58 -6.64
C PHE A 297 -1.15 -18.31 -7.41
N LEU A 298 -0.93 -17.15 -6.78
CA LEU A 298 -1.20 -15.85 -7.35
C LEU A 298 0.12 -15.13 -7.66
N GLU A 299 0.89 -14.80 -6.62
CA GLU A 299 2.17 -14.10 -6.72
C GLU A 299 3.01 -14.27 -5.45
N VAL A 300 4.25 -13.77 -5.47
CA VAL A 300 5.10 -13.63 -4.28
C VAL A 300 5.40 -12.17 -4.06
N ASN A 301 5.01 -11.64 -2.90
CA ASN A 301 5.40 -10.30 -2.48
C ASN A 301 6.77 -10.38 -1.81
N THR A 302 7.75 -9.69 -2.39
CA THR A 302 9.17 -9.84 -2.05
C THR A 302 9.60 -8.91 -0.91
N ARG A 303 8.76 -8.82 0.11
CA ARG A 303 8.87 -7.87 1.23
C ARG A 303 8.12 -8.36 2.47
N LEU A 304 8.29 -7.62 3.57
CA LEU A 304 7.39 -7.71 4.71
C LEU A 304 5.99 -7.27 4.29
N GLN A 305 4.95 -8.01 4.69
CA GLN A 305 3.56 -7.60 4.46
C GLN A 305 3.08 -6.61 5.52
N VAL A 306 2.06 -5.83 5.20
CA VAL A 306 1.48 -4.85 6.14
C VAL A 306 0.89 -5.58 7.35
N GLU A 307 0.18 -6.66 7.06
CA GLU A 307 -0.53 -7.62 7.90
C GLU A 307 0.38 -8.67 8.55
N HIS A 308 1.70 -8.48 8.53
CA HIS A 308 2.61 -9.34 9.28
C HIS A 308 2.30 -9.45 10.79
N PRO A 309 1.74 -8.43 11.50
CA PRO A 309 1.48 -8.53 12.93
C PRO A 309 0.55 -9.68 13.33
N VAL A 310 -0.45 -10.06 12.52
CA VAL A 310 -1.30 -11.22 12.86
C VAL A 310 -0.49 -12.53 12.87
N SER A 311 0.52 -12.65 12.02
CA SER A 311 1.46 -13.78 12.06
C SER A 311 2.40 -13.70 13.28
N GLU A 312 2.81 -12.50 13.70
CA GLU A 312 3.62 -12.33 14.92
C GLU A 312 2.83 -12.71 16.16
N GLU A 313 1.60 -12.24 16.32
CA GLU A 313 0.77 -12.54 17.50
C GLU A 313 0.43 -14.02 17.63
N THR A 314 0.21 -14.68 16.48
CA THR A 314 -0.10 -16.12 16.45
C THR A 314 1.13 -17.02 16.54
N THR A 315 2.36 -16.50 16.53
CA THR A 315 3.56 -17.35 16.64
C THR A 315 4.52 -16.92 17.75
N GLY A 316 4.46 -15.66 18.18
CA GLY A 316 5.45 -15.03 19.05
C GLY A 316 6.77 -14.68 18.36
N ILE A 317 6.83 -14.73 17.02
CA ILE A 317 8.03 -14.41 16.25
C ILE A 317 7.96 -12.94 15.80
N ASP A 318 8.99 -12.15 16.15
CA ASP A 318 9.19 -10.80 15.62
C ASP A 318 9.86 -10.88 14.25
N LEU A 319 9.08 -10.65 13.20
CA LEU A 319 9.51 -10.83 11.82
C LEU A 319 10.56 -9.80 11.40
N VAL A 320 10.45 -8.55 11.90
CA VAL A 320 11.45 -7.51 11.62
C VAL A 320 12.80 -7.85 12.26
N ARG A 321 12.79 -8.42 13.47
CA ARG A 321 14.04 -8.90 14.09
C ARG A 321 14.65 -10.08 13.35
N GLU A 322 13.84 -11.02 12.87
CA GLU A 322 14.34 -12.10 12.00
C GLU A 322 14.95 -11.55 10.70
N GLN A 323 14.38 -10.49 10.11
CA GLN A 323 15.00 -9.81 8.97
C GLN A 323 16.39 -9.26 9.31
N PHE A 324 16.61 -8.71 10.52
CA PHE A 324 17.93 -8.27 10.95
C PHE A 324 18.92 -9.43 11.10
N HIS A 325 18.49 -10.56 11.68
CA HIS A 325 19.32 -11.77 11.81
C HIS A 325 19.71 -12.32 10.43
N ILE A 326 18.75 -12.43 9.51
CA ILE A 326 18.99 -12.90 8.13
C ILE A 326 19.91 -11.94 7.37
N ALA A 327 19.73 -10.61 7.54
CA ALA A 327 20.58 -9.61 6.91
C ALA A 327 22.04 -9.74 7.34
N LYS A 328 22.30 -10.00 8.63
CA LYS A 328 23.62 -10.32 9.21
C LYS A 328 24.21 -11.65 8.71
N GLY A 329 23.46 -12.43 7.92
CA GLY A 329 23.89 -13.72 7.42
C GLY A 329 23.74 -14.86 8.42
N GLU A 330 22.98 -14.67 9.50
CA GLU A 330 22.69 -15.73 10.47
C GLU A 330 21.72 -16.77 9.87
N LYS A 331 21.72 -17.97 10.45
CA LYS A 331 20.73 -19.01 10.15
C LYS A 331 19.43 -18.71 10.88
N LEU A 332 18.31 -19.18 10.33
CA LEU A 332 17.04 -19.15 11.04
C LEU A 332 17.17 -19.86 12.40
N ARG A 333 16.63 -19.24 13.45
CA ARG A 333 16.69 -19.75 14.82
C ARG A 333 15.81 -20.98 15.05
N PHE A 334 14.92 -21.24 14.10
CA PHE A 334 13.98 -22.36 14.06
C PHE A 334 13.89 -22.88 12.63
N THR A 335 13.72 -24.20 12.48
CA THR A 335 13.72 -24.88 11.18
C THR A 335 12.41 -25.61 10.89
N SER A 336 11.50 -25.65 11.86
CA SER A 336 10.13 -26.14 11.71
C SER A 336 9.16 -24.98 11.58
N ASP A 337 8.05 -25.21 10.86
CA ASP A 337 6.93 -24.28 10.87
C ASP A 337 6.35 -24.22 12.30
N PRO A 338 6.13 -23.02 12.87
CA PRO A 338 5.56 -22.89 14.20
C PRO A 338 4.07 -23.25 14.18
N GLU A 339 3.61 -23.91 15.25
CA GLU A 339 2.18 -24.11 15.49
C GLU A 339 1.54 -22.80 15.98
N PRO A 340 0.38 -22.40 15.43
CA PRO A 340 -0.27 -21.16 15.82
C PRO A 340 -0.80 -21.21 17.26
N ARG A 341 -0.59 -20.12 18.00
CA ARG A 341 -1.12 -19.87 19.34
C ARG A 341 -2.28 -18.87 19.27
N GLY A 342 -3.50 -19.39 19.44
CA GLY A 342 -4.71 -18.58 19.38
C GLY A 342 -5.07 -18.13 17.97
N HIS A 343 -5.78 -17.01 17.88
CA HIS A 343 -6.22 -16.41 16.62
C HIS A 343 -6.10 -14.90 16.70
N SER A 344 -5.66 -14.26 15.63
CA SER A 344 -5.46 -12.81 15.57
C SER A 344 -6.19 -12.22 14.37
N ILE A 345 -6.83 -11.07 14.55
CA ILE A 345 -7.53 -10.31 13.52
C ILE A 345 -6.96 -8.90 13.51
N GLU A 346 -6.55 -8.41 12.35
CA GLU A 346 -6.06 -7.06 12.11
C GLU A 346 -7.08 -6.24 11.31
N PHE A 347 -7.19 -4.96 11.66
CA PHE A 347 -8.02 -3.97 10.99
C PHE A 347 -7.13 -2.80 10.55
N ARG A 348 -7.15 -2.47 9.25
CA ARG A 348 -6.47 -1.28 8.74
C ARG A 348 -7.33 -0.04 8.98
N ILE A 349 -6.80 0.93 9.72
CA ILE A 349 -7.51 2.16 10.03
C ILE A 349 -7.07 3.24 9.02
N ASN A 350 -7.80 3.34 7.92
CA ASN A 350 -7.58 4.30 6.84
C ASN A 350 -8.43 5.56 6.98
N GLY A 351 -7.89 6.69 6.51
CA GLY A 351 -8.56 7.98 6.37
C GLY A 351 -9.43 8.03 5.12
N GLU A 352 -10.51 7.24 5.14
CA GLU A 352 -11.45 7.09 4.03
C GLU A 352 -12.88 7.13 4.55
N ASP A 353 -13.80 7.79 3.83
CA ASP A 353 -15.21 7.89 4.18
C ASP A 353 -16.00 6.68 3.66
N ALA A 354 -16.14 5.65 4.50
CA ALA A 354 -16.90 4.45 4.17
C ALA A 354 -18.37 4.74 3.79
N GLY A 355 -18.99 5.79 4.33
CA GLY A 355 -20.36 6.19 3.98
C GLY A 355 -20.47 6.86 2.62
N ARG A 356 -19.35 7.35 2.07
CA ARG A 356 -19.24 7.83 0.69
C ARG A 356 -18.44 6.88 -0.18
N ASN A 357 -18.67 5.58 -0.03
CA ASN A 357 -18.01 4.55 -0.84
C ASN A 357 -16.47 4.58 -0.70
N PHE A 358 -15.98 4.83 0.52
CA PHE A 358 -14.57 4.80 0.91
C PHE A 358 -13.70 5.80 0.12
N LEU A 359 -14.23 7.01 -0.11
CA LEU A 359 -13.46 8.11 -0.69
C LEU A 359 -12.34 8.53 0.27
N PRO A 360 -11.09 8.73 -0.20
CA PRO A 360 -10.04 9.32 0.63
C PRO A 360 -10.49 10.65 1.21
N ALA A 361 -10.18 10.86 2.49
CA ALA A 361 -10.53 12.06 3.22
C ALA A 361 -9.29 12.62 3.91
N PRO A 362 -8.48 13.42 3.19
CA PRO A 362 -7.39 14.18 3.80
C PRO A 362 -7.94 15.06 4.93
N GLY A 363 -7.15 15.22 6.00
CA GLY A 363 -7.59 15.95 7.17
C GLY A 363 -6.62 15.84 8.33
N THR A 364 -6.89 16.60 9.39
CA THR A 364 -6.11 16.54 10.63
C THR A 364 -6.77 15.59 11.61
N VAL A 365 -5.98 14.69 12.20
CA VAL A 365 -6.39 13.86 13.33
C VAL A 365 -6.48 14.76 14.56
N THR A 366 -7.68 15.24 14.88
CA THR A 366 -7.91 16.13 16.03
C THR A 366 -7.84 15.38 17.36
N ARG A 367 -8.18 14.10 17.35
CA ARG A 367 -8.12 13.23 18.53
C ARG A 367 -7.95 11.77 18.11
N PHE A 368 -6.98 11.11 18.71
CA PHE A 368 -6.66 9.71 18.51
C PHE A 368 -6.57 8.99 19.85
N VAL A 369 -7.46 8.03 20.08
CA VAL A 369 -7.44 7.17 21.27
C VAL A 369 -7.29 5.73 20.80
N ALA A 370 -6.09 5.18 20.99
CA ALA A 370 -5.82 3.77 20.76
C ALA A 370 -6.49 2.92 21.86
N PRO A 371 -7.21 1.84 21.51
CA PRO A 371 -7.75 0.91 22.50
C PRO A 371 -6.61 0.15 23.19
N SER A 372 -6.90 -0.40 24.37
CA SER A 372 -5.91 -1.14 25.16
C SER A 372 -6.52 -2.36 25.86
N GLY A 373 -5.71 -3.06 26.65
CA GLY A 373 -6.10 -4.24 27.41
C GLY A 373 -5.60 -5.56 26.81
N PRO A 374 -5.98 -6.71 27.40
CA PRO A 374 -5.46 -8.01 27.00
C PRO A 374 -5.71 -8.35 25.53
N GLY A 375 -4.65 -8.74 24.82
CA GLY A 375 -4.72 -9.15 23.42
C GLY A 375 -5.01 -8.02 22.44
N VAL A 376 -4.76 -6.76 22.80
CA VAL A 376 -4.88 -5.60 21.90
C VAL A 376 -3.50 -5.01 21.65
N ARG A 377 -3.12 -4.93 20.37
CA ARG A 377 -1.92 -4.24 19.88
C ARG A 377 -2.34 -3.18 18.86
N VAL A 378 -1.66 -2.04 18.88
CA VAL A 378 -1.88 -0.95 17.92
C VAL A 378 -0.55 -0.48 17.38
N ASP A 379 -0.39 -0.62 16.07
CA ASP A 379 0.76 -0.10 15.32
C ASP A 379 0.28 1.17 14.58
N ALA A 380 0.66 2.35 15.09
CA ALA A 380 0.17 3.65 14.60
C ALA A 380 1.29 4.52 14.06
N GLY A 381 1.01 5.23 12.97
CA GLY A 381 1.86 6.25 12.37
C GLY A 381 1.43 7.69 12.68
N VAL A 382 0.41 7.85 13.53
CA VAL A 382 -0.26 9.13 13.83
C VAL A 382 -0.43 9.34 15.33
N GLU A 383 -0.66 10.60 15.69
CA GLU A 383 -1.05 11.10 17.02
C GLU A 383 -1.95 12.33 16.86
N ASP A 384 -2.47 12.87 17.97
CA ASP A 384 -3.23 14.13 17.98
C ASP A 384 -2.46 15.24 17.25
N GLY A 385 -3.13 15.93 16.33
CA GLY A 385 -2.56 16.97 15.47
C GLY A 385 -1.87 16.46 14.21
N SER A 386 -1.76 15.15 13.99
CA SER A 386 -1.17 14.61 12.74
C SER A 386 -2.02 14.99 11.53
N VAL A 387 -1.38 15.40 10.45
CA VAL A 387 -2.03 15.77 9.19
C VAL A 387 -1.91 14.61 8.20
N ILE A 388 -3.05 14.15 7.68
CA ILE A 388 -3.12 13.15 6.62
C ILE A 388 -3.42 13.89 5.32
N GLY A 389 -2.40 14.07 4.49
CA GLY A 389 -2.54 14.68 3.17
C GLY A 389 -2.91 13.68 2.08
N GLY A 390 -3.29 14.17 0.90
CA GLY A 390 -3.66 13.34 -0.26
C GLY A 390 -2.48 12.75 -1.05
N GLN A 391 -1.24 13.16 -0.73
CA GLN A 391 -0.02 12.78 -1.44
C GLN A 391 0.55 11.39 -1.06
N PHE A 392 0.07 10.78 0.01
CA PHE A 392 0.56 9.48 0.50
C PHE A 392 -0.59 8.53 0.87
N ASP A 393 -0.24 7.31 1.29
CA ASP A 393 -1.19 6.32 1.78
C ASP A 393 -2.03 6.85 2.95
N SER A 394 -3.32 6.51 2.94
CA SER A 394 -4.32 6.99 3.90
C SER A 394 -4.31 6.24 5.22
N MET A 395 -3.46 5.23 5.44
CA MET A 395 -3.47 4.41 6.66
C MET A 395 -2.88 5.17 7.87
N LEU A 396 -3.70 5.31 8.91
CA LEU A 396 -3.35 5.94 10.19
C LEU A 396 -2.67 4.93 11.13
N ALA A 397 -3.27 3.76 11.24
CA ALA A 397 -2.89 2.73 12.18
C ALA A 397 -3.39 1.34 11.75
N LYS A 398 -2.87 0.31 12.42
CA LYS A 398 -3.37 -1.05 12.40
C LYS A 398 -3.81 -1.42 13.81
N LEU A 399 -5.03 -1.92 13.94
CA LEU A 399 -5.54 -2.49 15.18
C LEU A 399 -5.46 -4.01 15.08
N ILE A 400 -4.65 -4.64 15.94
CA ILE A 400 -4.45 -6.07 15.98
C ILE A 400 -5.09 -6.61 17.26
N VAL A 401 -5.97 -7.60 17.12
CA VAL A 401 -6.70 -8.18 18.25
C VAL A 401 -6.56 -9.69 18.25
N THR A 402 -6.00 -10.20 19.35
CA THR A 402 -5.70 -11.62 19.52
C THR A 402 -6.56 -12.24 20.61
N GLY A 403 -7.12 -13.41 20.34
CA GLY A 403 -7.89 -14.24 21.26
C GLY A 403 -7.30 -15.65 21.41
N SER A 404 -7.81 -16.41 22.37
CA SER A 404 -7.47 -17.84 22.51
C SER A 404 -7.96 -18.69 21.34
N ASP A 405 -8.97 -18.20 20.63
CA ASP A 405 -9.57 -18.74 19.43
C ASP A 405 -10.22 -17.58 18.64
N ARG A 406 -10.74 -17.87 17.45
CA ARG A 406 -11.33 -16.86 16.56
C ARG A 406 -12.54 -16.15 17.19
N GLN A 407 -13.38 -16.88 17.93
CA GLN A 407 -14.56 -16.30 18.57
C GLN A 407 -14.15 -15.28 19.65
N ASN A 408 -13.16 -15.64 20.48
CA ASN A 408 -12.62 -14.75 21.49
C ASN A 408 -11.94 -13.52 20.87
N ALA A 409 -11.25 -13.69 19.73
CA ALA A 409 -10.70 -12.57 18.98
C ALA A 409 -11.82 -11.61 18.51
N LEU A 410 -12.90 -12.13 17.91
CA LEU A 410 -14.07 -11.34 17.48
C LEU A 410 -14.73 -10.56 18.63
N GLU A 411 -14.95 -11.21 19.78
CA GLU A 411 -15.51 -10.58 20.97
C GLU A 411 -14.63 -9.43 21.47
N ARG A 412 -13.31 -9.62 21.49
CA ARG A 412 -12.35 -8.56 21.83
C ARG A 412 -12.31 -7.46 20.78
N SER A 413 -12.44 -7.80 19.49
CA SER A 413 -12.42 -6.84 18.39
C SER A 413 -13.59 -5.88 18.49
N ARG A 414 -14.80 -6.37 18.81
CA ARG A 414 -15.97 -5.51 19.05
C ARG A 414 -15.68 -4.46 20.11
N ARG A 415 -15.13 -4.87 21.26
CA ARG A 415 -14.74 -3.95 22.35
C ARG A 415 -13.67 -2.96 21.88
N ALA A 416 -12.57 -3.44 21.30
CA ALA A 416 -11.44 -2.61 20.91
C ALA A 416 -11.83 -1.57 19.83
N LEU A 417 -12.63 -1.96 18.84
CA LEU A 417 -13.14 -1.07 17.81
C LEU A 417 -14.12 -0.02 18.38
N ASP A 418 -14.95 -0.38 19.36
CA ASP A 418 -15.85 0.57 20.03
C ASP A 418 -15.09 1.57 20.91
N GLU A 419 -14.00 1.13 21.56
CA GLU A 419 -13.13 1.98 22.38
C GLU A 419 -12.22 2.91 21.56
N MET A 420 -11.87 2.51 20.33
CA MET A 420 -10.99 3.31 19.46
C MET A 420 -11.66 4.61 19.02
N VAL A 421 -10.90 5.70 19.02
CA VAL A 421 -11.34 7.02 18.54
C VAL A 421 -10.32 7.57 17.53
N ALA A 422 -10.81 8.07 16.41
CA ALA A 422 -10.04 8.79 15.39
C ALA A 422 -10.93 9.89 14.81
N ASP A 423 -10.90 11.06 15.45
CA ASP A 423 -11.75 12.21 15.11
C ASP A 423 -10.98 13.25 14.28
N GLY A 424 -11.71 14.06 13.51
CA GLY A 424 -11.17 15.18 12.72
C GLY A 424 -11.09 14.94 11.22
N LEU A 425 -11.18 13.67 10.81
CA LEU A 425 -11.25 13.21 9.43
C LEU A 425 -12.16 11.98 9.33
N ALA A 426 -12.64 11.68 8.12
CA ALA A 426 -13.39 10.45 7.90
C ALA A 426 -12.46 9.23 8.01
N THR A 427 -12.95 8.15 8.60
CA THR A 427 -12.18 6.90 8.72
C THR A 427 -13.05 5.68 8.44
N VAL A 428 -12.40 4.56 8.11
CA VAL A 428 -13.06 3.24 7.95
C VAL A 428 -13.44 2.58 9.28
N LEU A 429 -13.22 3.24 10.42
CA LEU A 429 -13.52 2.67 11.73
C LEU A 429 -15.01 2.28 11.92
N PRO A 430 -16.01 3.06 11.46
CA PRO A 430 -17.42 2.66 11.51
C PRO A 430 -17.70 1.41 10.68
N PHE A 431 -17.05 1.26 9.52
CA PHE A 431 -17.14 0.05 8.70
C PHE A 431 -16.66 -1.17 9.47
N HIS A 432 -15.47 -1.11 10.08
CA HIS A 432 -14.93 -2.24 10.86
C HIS A 432 -15.82 -2.65 12.02
N ARG A 433 -16.47 -1.69 12.69
CA ARG A 433 -17.46 -1.97 13.74
C ARG A 433 -18.65 -2.78 13.21
N LEU A 434 -19.12 -2.51 12.00
CA LEU A 434 -20.20 -3.31 11.39
C LEU A 434 -19.71 -4.70 11.00
N ILE A 435 -18.53 -4.81 10.39
CA ILE A 435 -17.99 -6.08 9.90
C ILE A 435 -17.82 -7.12 11.02
N VAL A 436 -17.28 -6.76 12.19
CA VAL A 436 -17.11 -7.70 13.31
C VAL A 436 -18.43 -8.17 13.94
N ARG A 437 -19.56 -7.66 13.43
CA ARG A 437 -20.93 -8.02 13.83
C ARG A 437 -21.73 -8.60 12.67
N ASP A 438 -21.15 -8.67 11.47
CA ASP A 438 -21.83 -9.20 10.29
C ASP A 438 -21.79 -10.75 10.30
N PRO A 439 -22.93 -11.44 10.11
CA PRO A 439 -22.99 -12.90 10.05
C PRO A 439 -22.07 -13.52 8.99
N ALA A 440 -21.84 -12.85 7.86
CA ALA A 440 -20.98 -13.35 6.78
C ALA A 440 -19.51 -13.48 7.23
N PHE A 441 -19.05 -12.54 8.08
CA PHE A 441 -17.68 -12.52 8.60
C PHE A 441 -17.54 -13.29 9.91
N THR A 442 -18.49 -13.12 10.83
CA THR A 442 -18.49 -13.83 12.12
C THR A 442 -18.71 -15.33 11.94
N ALA A 443 -19.30 -15.76 10.83
CA ALA A 443 -19.53 -17.14 10.45
C ALA A 443 -20.38 -17.89 11.48
N GLU A 444 -21.48 -17.27 11.95
CA GLU A 444 -22.46 -17.92 12.83
C GLU A 444 -23.06 -19.18 12.18
N ASP A 445 -23.37 -19.10 10.87
CA ASP A 445 -23.80 -20.24 10.05
C ASP A 445 -22.69 -20.72 9.11
N ALA A 446 -22.17 -19.82 8.27
CA ALA A 446 -21.12 -20.10 7.29
C ALA A 446 -20.27 -18.86 7.02
N PHE A 447 -18.99 -19.06 6.78
CA PHE A 447 -18.10 -17.98 6.33
C PHE A 447 -18.30 -17.76 4.83
N THR A 448 -18.91 -16.63 4.45
CA THR A 448 -19.28 -16.33 3.04
C THR A 448 -18.46 -15.20 2.42
N VAL A 449 -17.59 -14.56 3.21
CA VAL A 449 -16.69 -13.50 2.73
C VAL A 449 -15.74 -14.03 1.66
N HIS A 450 -15.67 -13.29 0.56
CA HIS A 450 -14.75 -13.50 -0.55
C HIS A 450 -14.19 -12.15 -1.01
N THR A 451 -13.18 -12.19 -1.88
CA THR A 451 -12.42 -11.03 -2.41
C THR A 451 -13.20 -9.90 -3.07
N ARG A 452 -14.52 -10.04 -3.26
CA ARG A 452 -15.43 -9.07 -3.88
C ARG A 452 -16.69 -8.83 -3.04
N TRP A 453 -16.72 -9.34 -1.81
CA TRP A 453 -17.92 -9.40 -1.00
C TRP A 453 -18.44 -8.00 -0.65
N ILE A 454 -17.53 -7.07 -0.35
CA ILE A 454 -17.85 -5.66 -0.07
C ILE A 454 -18.62 -5.02 -1.23
N GLU A 455 -18.23 -5.30 -2.48
CA GLU A 455 -18.84 -4.68 -3.67
C GLU A 455 -20.11 -5.37 -4.15
N THR A 456 -20.32 -6.64 -3.78
CA THR A 456 -21.36 -7.47 -4.40
C THR A 456 -22.45 -7.93 -3.46
N GLU A 457 -22.18 -8.02 -2.16
CA GLU A 457 -23.10 -8.63 -1.20
C GLU A 457 -23.28 -7.81 0.08
N TRP A 458 -22.28 -7.02 0.48
CA TRP A 458 -22.37 -6.24 1.70
C TRP A 458 -23.28 -5.02 1.52
N ASP A 459 -24.24 -4.87 2.43
CA ASP A 459 -25.14 -3.71 2.48
C ASP A 459 -24.50 -2.58 3.29
N ASN A 460 -24.02 -1.55 2.60
CA ASN A 460 -23.34 -0.43 3.23
C ASN A 460 -24.34 0.50 3.94
N THR A 461 -24.39 0.38 5.26
CA THR A 461 -25.22 1.20 6.16
C THR A 461 -24.44 2.28 6.90
N VAL A 462 -23.19 2.54 6.51
CA VAL A 462 -22.37 3.58 7.13
C VAL A 462 -22.87 4.95 6.69
N GLU A 463 -23.17 5.82 7.66
CA GLU A 463 -23.53 7.21 7.38
C GLU A 463 -22.32 8.01 6.85
N PRO A 464 -22.49 8.82 5.80
CA PRO A 464 -21.46 9.73 5.31
C PRO A 464 -20.90 10.63 6.42
N PHE A 465 -19.58 10.84 6.42
CA PHE A 465 -18.96 11.74 7.37
C PHE A 465 -19.41 13.20 7.09
N THR A 466 -19.74 13.93 8.15
CA THR A 466 -20.23 15.33 8.08
C THR A 466 -19.34 16.34 8.81
N GLY A 467 -18.21 15.88 9.37
CA GLY A 467 -17.25 16.72 10.09
C GLY A 467 -15.98 17.03 9.27
N GLY A 468 -15.02 17.70 9.93
CA GLY A 468 -13.70 18.02 9.36
C GLY A 468 -13.67 19.38 8.66
N GLU A 469 -12.71 20.23 9.04
CA GLU A 469 -12.27 21.32 8.15
C GLU A 469 -11.30 20.71 7.14
N PRO A 470 -11.27 21.17 5.87
CA PRO A 470 -10.20 20.79 4.95
C PRO A 470 -8.86 21.05 5.65
N ALA A 471 -7.91 20.12 5.54
CA ALA A 471 -6.56 20.40 6.01
C ALA A 471 -6.07 21.66 5.29
N ASP A 472 -5.75 22.72 6.02
CA ASP A 472 -4.93 23.80 5.47
C ASP A 472 -3.58 23.15 5.15
N GLU A 473 -3.30 22.95 3.87
CA GLU A 473 -1.97 22.53 3.36
C GLU A 473 -0.89 23.57 3.68
N ASP A 474 -1.30 24.74 4.17
CA ASP A 474 -0.44 25.84 4.61
C ASP A 474 0.22 25.49 5.96
N GLN A 475 1.15 24.53 5.95
CA GLN A 475 2.20 24.46 6.96
C GLN A 475 3.01 25.75 6.82
N GLY A 476 2.61 26.80 7.55
CA GLY A 476 2.95 28.20 7.29
C GLY A 476 4.33 28.43 6.67
N GLU A 477 4.37 29.24 5.60
CA GLU A 477 5.54 29.54 4.75
C GLU A 477 6.84 29.42 5.54
N ARG A 478 7.77 28.56 5.11
CA ARG A 478 9.12 28.48 5.68
C ARG A 478 10.13 29.14 4.77
N GLN A 479 11.21 29.65 5.37
CA GLN A 479 12.35 30.21 4.64
C GLN A 479 13.60 29.37 4.87
N THR A 480 14.34 29.09 3.79
CA THR A 480 15.66 28.46 3.87
C THR A 480 16.72 29.54 3.89
N VAL A 481 17.55 29.55 4.93
CA VAL A 481 18.68 30.47 5.06
C VAL A 481 19.99 29.68 5.11
N VAL A 482 21.04 30.22 4.49
CA VAL A 482 22.39 29.65 4.58
C VAL A 482 23.11 30.30 5.75
N VAL A 483 23.45 29.53 6.78
CA VAL A 483 24.25 29.98 7.93
C VAL A 483 25.63 29.35 7.91
N GLU A 484 26.65 30.05 8.41
CA GLU A 484 28.00 29.51 8.53
C GLU A 484 28.26 29.08 9.98
N VAL A 485 28.50 27.79 10.21
CA VAL A 485 28.81 27.22 11.52
C VAL A 485 30.18 26.55 11.45
N GLY A 486 31.15 27.07 12.21
CA GLY A 486 32.51 26.53 12.25
C GLY A 486 33.23 26.56 10.89
N GLY A 487 32.99 27.59 10.07
CA GLY A 487 33.57 27.73 8.73
C GLY A 487 32.91 26.89 7.64
N ARG A 488 31.78 26.23 7.94
CA ARG A 488 30.99 25.45 6.98
C ARG A 488 29.63 26.11 6.77
N ARG A 489 29.21 26.26 5.52
CA ARG A 489 27.88 26.73 5.16
C ARG A 489 26.87 25.59 5.31
N LEU A 490 25.80 25.85 6.04
CA LEU A 490 24.69 24.94 6.33
C LEU A 490 23.40 25.61 5.91
N GLU A 491 22.54 24.88 5.20
CA GLU A 491 21.16 25.30 4.96
C GLU A 491 20.31 24.99 6.17
N VAL A 492 19.60 26.01 6.66
CA VAL A 492 18.71 25.93 7.81
C VAL A 492 17.33 26.38 7.37
N SER A 493 16.34 25.49 7.51
CA SER A 493 14.93 25.79 7.30
C SER A 493 14.32 26.37 8.58
N LEU A 494 13.73 27.56 8.48
CA LEU A 494 13.11 28.29 9.58
C LEU A 494 11.63 28.55 9.29
N PRO A 495 10.78 28.68 10.32
CA PRO A 495 9.44 29.27 10.14
C PRO A 495 9.54 30.62 9.42
N GLY A 496 8.63 30.94 8.50
CA GLY A 496 8.67 32.19 7.73
C GLY A 496 8.50 33.43 8.61
N ASP A 497 7.81 33.27 9.74
CA ASP A 497 7.68 34.32 10.76
C ASP A 497 8.96 34.48 11.62
N PHE A 498 9.96 33.62 11.44
CA PHE A 498 11.20 33.65 12.22
C PHE A 498 12.17 34.71 11.67
N ALA A 499 12.13 35.91 12.24
CA ALA A 499 13.07 36.98 11.91
C ALA A 499 14.43 36.74 12.60
N ILE A 500 15.49 36.46 11.84
CA ILE A 500 16.87 36.50 12.36
C ILE A 500 17.29 37.96 12.55
N SER A 501 17.11 38.51 13.76
CA SER A 501 17.71 39.80 14.12
C SER A 501 19.15 39.59 14.61
N GLY A 502 20.10 39.47 13.67
CA GLY A 502 21.54 39.48 13.94
C GLY A 502 22.18 40.75 13.39
N GLY A 503 22.57 41.68 14.27
CA GLY A 503 22.91 43.05 13.92
C GLY A 503 24.17 43.25 13.07
N ASN A 504 24.07 44.05 12.00
CA ASN A 504 24.69 45.38 11.92
C ASN A 504 24.13 46.15 10.70
N GLY A 505 23.60 47.36 10.91
CA GLY A 505 23.42 48.38 9.86
C GLY A 505 22.01 48.53 9.24
N ASN A 506 21.26 49.49 9.77
CA ASN A 506 20.17 50.24 9.12
C ASN A 506 19.22 49.47 8.18
N ASN A 507 18.11 48.99 8.74
CA ASN A 507 16.81 49.31 8.16
C ASN A 507 15.75 49.35 9.25
N ALA A 508 14.98 50.43 9.23
CA ALA A 508 14.02 50.80 10.24
C ALA A 508 12.98 49.70 10.49
N ALA A 509 12.64 49.49 11.75
CA ALA A 509 11.52 48.68 12.18
C ALA A 509 10.23 49.18 11.51
N ALA A 510 9.83 48.53 10.42
CA ALA A 510 8.48 48.64 9.90
C ALA A 510 7.59 47.83 10.84
N LYS A 511 6.93 48.51 11.79
CA LYS A 511 5.78 47.95 12.51
C LYS A 511 4.85 47.32 11.48
N ALA A 512 4.65 46.00 11.58
CA ALA A 512 3.65 45.29 10.80
C ALA A 512 2.31 45.99 11.02
N LYS A 513 1.77 46.62 9.97
CA LYS A 513 0.39 47.08 9.97
C LYS A 513 -0.50 45.84 10.18
N PRO A 514 -1.59 45.93 10.95
CA PRO A 514 -2.53 44.84 11.02
C PRO A 514 -3.01 44.55 9.60
N ARG A 515 -2.71 43.34 9.10
CA ARG A 515 -3.23 42.87 7.82
C ARG A 515 -4.75 42.94 7.93
N LYS A 516 -5.35 43.87 7.18
CA LYS A 516 -6.76 43.72 6.81
C LYS A 516 -6.86 42.34 6.18
N ARG A 517 -7.77 41.50 6.71
CA ARG A 517 -8.29 40.35 5.99
C ARG A 517 -8.69 40.83 4.60
N ALA A 518 -7.81 40.67 3.62
CA ALA A 518 -8.24 40.44 2.27
C ALA A 518 -8.91 39.09 2.37
N GLY A 519 -10.24 39.10 2.49
CA GLY A 519 -10.99 37.92 2.14
C GLY A 519 -10.56 37.59 0.73
N GLY A 520 -9.67 36.61 0.58
CA GLY A 520 -9.62 35.83 -0.63
C GLY A 520 -11.07 35.51 -0.91
N LYS A 521 -11.58 35.98 -2.05
CA LYS A 521 -12.88 35.54 -2.51
C LYS A 521 -12.81 34.02 -2.41
N LYS A 522 -13.56 33.43 -1.48
CA LYS A 522 -14.21 32.15 -1.78
C LYS A 522 -14.81 32.43 -3.14
N ALA A 523 -14.23 31.84 -4.20
CA ALA A 523 -14.99 31.70 -5.41
C ALA A 523 -16.26 30.99 -4.92
N THR A 524 -17.36 31.74 -4.91
CA THR A 524 -18.67 31.13 -4.88
C THR A 524 -18.63 30.19 -6.05
N VAL A 525 -18.45 28.89 -5.77
CA VAL A 525 -18.58 27.83 -6.76
C VAL A 525 -19.97 28.07 -7.33
N SER A 526 -20.02 28.56 -8.57
CA SER A 526 -21.28 28.79 -9.25
C SER A 526 -22.01 27.44 -9.27
N GLY A 527 -23.35 27.44 -9.26
CA GLY A 527 -24.10 26.19 -9.46
C GLY A 527 -23.80 25.53 -10.82
N ASP A 528 -23.01 26.20 -11.65
CA ASP A 528 -22.58 25.81 -12.99
C ASP A 528 -21.23 25.09 -12.97
N ALA A 529 -20.43 25.20 -11.91
CA ALA A 529 -19.07 24.65 -11.87
C ALA A 529 -19.04 23.14 -11.62
N VAL A 530 -18.33 22.41 -12.49
CA VAL A 530 -17.96 21.01 -12.28
C VAL A 530 -16.61 20.97 -11.57
N THR A 531 -16.58 20.41 -10.37
CA THR A 531 -15.36 20.30 -9.56
C THR A 531 -14.86 18.86 -9.50
N ALA A 532 -13.54 18.68 -9.38
CA ALA A 532 -12.93 17.38 -9.14
C ALA A 532 -13.42 16.82 -7.79
N PRO A 533 -14.13 15.67 -7.75
CA PRO A 533 -14.66 15.11 -6.51
C PRO A 533 -13.56 14.56 -5.58
N MET A 534 -12.36 14.31 -6.12
CA MET A 534 -11.19 13.81 -5.43
C MET A 534 -9.92 14.28 -6.10
N GLN A 535 -8.79 14.19 -5.40
CA GLN A 535 -7.47 14.34 -6.02
C GLN A 535 -7.20 13.16 -6.95
N GLY A 536 -6.71 13.43 -8.16
CA GLY A 536 -6.42 12.40 -9.15
C GLY A 536 -5.78 12.97 -10.41
N THR A 537 -5.42 12.10 -11.33
CA THR A 537 -4.89 12.47 -12.65
C THR A 537 -5.97 12.31 -13.70
N ILE A 538 -6.18 13.30 -14.56
CA ILE A 538 -7.17 13.17 -15.63
C ILE A 538 -6.66 12.16 -16.66
N VAL A 539 -7.40 11.06 -16.85
CA VAL A 539 -7.03 10.01 -17.81
C VAL A 539 -7.89 10.01 -19.06
N LYS A 540 -9.10 10.58 -18.97
CA LYS A 540 -9.98 10.75 -20.12
C LYS A 540 -10.76 12.05 -20.02
N LEU A 541 -10.86 12.73 -21.14
CA LEU A 541 -11.65 13.94 -21.29
C LEU A 541 -12.48 13.83 -22.58
N PRO A 542 -13.67 13.17 -22.52
CA PRO A 542 -14.49 12.90 -23.70
C PRO A 542 -15.31 14.12 -24.18
N ILE A 543 -14.93 15.34 -23.79
CA ILE A 543 -15.64 16.58 -24.08
C ILE A 543 -14.69 17.66 -24.62
N GLU A 544 -15.24 18.60 -25.38
CA GLU A 544 -14.54 19.79 -25.87
C GLU A 544 -15.16 21.07 -25.30
N ASP A 545 -14.35 22.14 -25.20
CA ASP A 545 -14.87 23.45 -24.81
C ASP A 545 -15.90 23.94 -25.85
N GLY A 546 -17.07 24.37 -25.38
CA GLY A 546 -18.20 24.73 -26.25
C GLY A 546 -19.12 23.56 -26.66
N GLN A 547 -18.84 22.33 -26.24
CA GLN A 547 -19.73 21.18 -26.49
C GLN A 547 -20.99 21.23 -25.62
N GLN A 548 -22.15 20.82 -26.18
CA GLN A 548 -23.35 20.56 -25.39
C GLN A 548 -23.30 19.17 -24.74
N VAL A 549 -23.66 19.10 -23.46
CA VAL A 549 -23.75 17.87 -22.69
C VAL A 549 -25.12 17.76 -22.01
N GLU A 550 -25.58 16.53 -21.82
CA GLU A 550 -26.80 16.23 -21.04
C GLU A 550 -26.45 15.95 -19.57
N GLU A 551 -27.40 16.21 -18.66
CA GLU A 551 -27.28 15.81 -17.25
C GLU A 551 -27.01 14.30 -17.15
N GLY A 552 -25.98 13.94 -16.39
CA GLY A 552 -25.53 12.55 -16.22
C GLY A 552 -24.54 12.06 -17.28
N GLU A 553 -24.27 12.84 -18.32
CA GLU A 553 -23.28 12.50 -19.35
C GLU A 553 -21.86 12.50 -18.78
N LEU A 554 -21.02 11.57 -19.22
CA LEU A 554 -19.63 11.45 -18.76
C LEU A 554 -18.79 12.61 -19.30
N VAL A 555 -18.20 13.39 -18.40
CA VAL A 555 -17.44 14.60 -18.78
C VAL A 555 -15.95 14.50 -18.48
N VAL A 556 -15.54 13.79 -17.42
CA VAL A 556 -14.12 13.57 -17.10
C VAL A 556 -13.96 12.19 -16.50
N VAL A 557 -12.80 11.55 -16.70
CA VAL A 557 -12.39 10.38 -15.92
C VAL A 557 -11.11 10.73 -15.17
N LEU A 558 -11.15 10.63 -13.84
CA LEU A 558 -10.01 10.82 -12.96
C LEU A 558 -9.44 9.47 -12.55
N GLU A 559 -8.14 9.26 -12.72
CA GLU A 559 -7.42 8.17 -12.10
C GLU A 559 -6.96 8.58 -10.70
N ALA A 560 -7.49 7.90 -9.70
CA ALA A 560 -7.05 8.01 -8.32
C ALA A 560 -7.06 6.61 -7.70
N MET A 561 -6.08 6.30 -6.86
CA MET A 561 -5.97 4.98 -6.20
C MET A 561 -6.00 3.80 -7.17
N LYS A 562 -5.34 3.92 -8.34
CA LYS A 562 -5.33 2.92 -9.42
C LYS A 562 -6.70 2.66 -10.07
N MET A 563 -7.68 3.53 -9.86
CA MET A 563 -9.02 3.38 -10.39
C MET A 563 -9.45 4.60 -11.20
N GLU A 564 -10.16 4.34 -12.29
CA GLU A 564 -10.89 5.34 -13.04
C GLU A 564 -12.18 5.72 -12.31
N ASN A 565 -12.33 7.01 -12.03
CA ASN A 565 -13.50 7.60 -11.39
C ASN A 565 -14.19 8.52 -12.40
N PRO A 566 -15.35 8.13 -12.93
CA PRO A 566 -16.11 8.98 -13.83
C PRO A 566 -16.68 10.18 -13.08
N VAL A 567 -16.50 11.36 -13.66
CA VAL A 567 -17.18 12.59 -13.28
C VAL A 567 -18.22 12.86 -14.36
N ASN A 568 -19.48 12.94 -13.95
CA ASN A 568 -20.61 13.16 -14.85
C ASN A 568 -21.11 14.60 -14.72
N ALA A 569 -21.72 15.12 -15.80
CA ALA A 569 -22.37 16.43 -15.82
C ALA A 569 -23.50 16.48 -14.78
N HIS A 570 -23.48 17.47 -13.90
CA HIS A 570 -24.52 17.67 -12.88
C HIS A 570 -25.76 18.39 -13.40
N LYS A 571 -25.70 18.93 -14.62
CA LYS A 571 -26.83 19.51 -15.36
C LYS A 571 -26.54 19.51 -16.86
N SER A 572 -27.58 19.65 -17.68
CA SER A 572 -27.41 19.87 -19.12
C SER A 572 -26.94 21.30 -19.43
N GLY A 573 -26.16 21.48 -20.49
CA GLY A 573 -25.73 22.79 -20.96
C GLY A 573 -24.48 22.74 -21.83
N THR A 574 -23.86 23.88 -22.05
CA THR A 574 -22.65 24.07 -22.84
C THR A 574 -21.42 24.15 -21.93
N ILE A 575 -20.41 23.34 -22.22
CA ILE A 575 -19.11 23.37 -21.52
C ILE A 575 -18.42 24.71 -21.79
N THR A 576 -17.96 25.38 -20.74
CA THR A 576 -17.18 26.62 -20.84
C THR A 576 -16.00 26.62 -19.87
N GLY A 577 -14.85 27.11 -20.33
CA GLY A 577 -13.68 27.28 -19.49
C GLY A 577 -12.96 25.98 -19.17
N LEU A 578 -12.98 25.02 -20.11
CA LEU A 578 -12.23 23.77 -20.00
C LEU A 578 -10.72 24.04 -19.97
N SER A 579 -10.14 24.03 -18.77
CA SER A 579 -8.71 24.33 -18.55
C SER A 579 -7.85 23.10 -18.21
N CYS A 580 -8.44 21.91 -18.24
CA CYS A 580 -7.82 20.69 -17.77
C CYS A 580 -7.39 19.78 -18.95
N GLU A 581 -6.19 19.19 -18.86
CA GLU A 581 -5.61 18.35 -19.92
C GLU A 581 -5.44 16.90 -19.45
N ILE A 582 -5.49 15.94 -20.39
CA ILE A 582 -5.18 14.54 -20.09
C ILE A 582 -3.73 14.44 -19.58
N GLY A 583 -3.53 13.75 -18.46
CA GLY A 583 -2.26 13.63 -17.76
C GLY A 583 -2.04 14.67 -16.67
N SER A 584 -2.88 15.71 -16.57
CA SER A 584 -2.78 16.71 -15.49
C SER A 584 -3.31 16.16 -14.16
N SER A 585 -2.61 16.45 -13.07
CA SER A 585 -3.07 16.17 -11.71
C SER A 585 -3.94 17.31 -11.20
N VAL A 586 -5.07 16.96 -10.60
CA VAL A 586 -6.04 17.89 -10.02
C VAL A 586 -6.23 17.58 -8.54
N SER A 587 -6.39 18.61 -7.72
CA SER A 587 -6.72 18.49 -6.30
C SER A 587 -8.24 18.37 -6.10
N GLN A 588 -8.65 17.80 -4.96
CA GLN A 588 -10.05 17.72 -4.60
C GLN A 588 -10.68 19.13 -4.50
N GLY A 589 -11.85 19.30 -5.12
CA GLY A 589 -12.58 20.58 -5.14
C GLY A 589 -12.07 21.59 -6.17
N ALA A 590 -11.02 21.27 -6.94
CA ALA A 590 -10.58 22.09 -8.05
C ALA A 590 -11.68 22.19 -9.11
N VAL A 591 -11.98 23.41 -9.58
CA VAL A 591 -12.92 23.63 -10.69
C VAL A 591 -12.28 23.15 -11.98
N LEU A 592 -12.92 22.21 -12.66
CA LEU A 592 -12.45 21.66 -13.93
C LEU A 592 -12.93 22.51 -15.11
N PHE A 593 -14.22 22.90 -15.08
CA PHE A 593 -14.91 23.76 -16.05
C PHE A 593 -16.30 24.14 -15.51
N GLU A 594 -17.06 24.95 -16.25
CA GLU A 594 -18.46 25.28 -15.96
C GLU A 594 -19.40 24.77 -17.06
N ILE A 595 -20.61 24.35 -16.69
CA ILE A 595 -21.72 24.03 -17.60
C ILE A 595 -22.68 25.22 -17.57
N LYS A 596 -22.85 25.92 -18.69
CA LYS A 596 -23.76 27.09 -18.80
C LYS A 596 -24.93 26.78 -19.72
N ASP A 597 -26.07 27.38 -19.42
CA ASP A 597 -27.30 27.19 -20.20
C ASP A 597 -27.15 27.68 -21.65
#